data_AF-A0A7S2CXD1-F1
#
_entry.id   AF-A0A7S2CXD1-F1
#
_cell.length_a   1.000
_cell.length_b   1.000
_cell.length_c   1.000
_cell.angle_alpha   90.00
_cell.angle_beta   90.00
_cell.angle_gamma   90.00
#
_symmetry.space_group_name_H-M   'P 1'
#
loop_
_entity.id
_entity.type
_entity.pdbx_description
1 polymer ?
#
loop_
_entity_poly.entity_id
_entity_poly.type
_entity_poly.pdbx_seq_one_letter_code
_entity_poly.pdbx_strand_id
1 'polypeptide(L)'
;MKPGRDALVTLVTGGPWLRGALTLACSLPPHREYDLLALCENMTDDERGAMAASGWTCVAPQTFIANPHKGSPWKWEFQAKLQPFNMTSYRRVLYLDSDIIVNDPSGIDELFGLPDIPPGFVYGVRDCVAPGACGSLWSASEF
;
A
#
# COMPACT_ATOMS: atom_id res chain seq x y z
N MET A 1 -9.10 4.95 23.98
CA MET A 1 -8.07 4.73 22.95
C MET A 1 -8.72 3.83 21.90
N LYS A 2 -8.88 4.27 20.64
CA LYS A 2 -9.42 3.37 19.61
C LYS A 2 -8.38 2.26 19.39
N PRO A 3 -8.77 0.97 19.38
CA PRO A 3 -7.86 -0.11 18.98
C PRO A 3 -7.24 0.23 17.63
N GLY A 4 -5.95 -0.09 17.47
CA GLY A 4 -5.06 0.45 16.44
C GLY A 4 -5.63 0.37 15.03
N ARG A 5 -5.73 1.52 14.36
CA ARG A 5 -6.20 1.63 12.97
C ARG A 5 -5.18 0.95 12.06
N ASP A 6 -5.67 0.13 11.15
CA ASP A 6 -4.88 -0.41 10.05
C ASP A 6 -5.12 0.42 8.78
N ALA A 7 -4.18 0.39 7.84
CA ALA A 7 -4.33 1.05 6.56
C ALA A 7 -3.87 0.19 5.40
N LEU A 8 -4.59 0.27 4.29
CA LEU A 8 -4.11 -0.16 2.98
C LEU A 8 -3.66 1.08 2.22
N VAL A 9 -2.40 1.07 1.77
CA VAL A 9 -1.73 2.21 1.14
C VAL A 9 -1.36 1.86 -0.29
N THR A 10 -1.53 2.81 -1.20
CA THR A 10 -1.04 2.73 -2.58
C THR A 10 -0.35 4.03 -2.99
N LEU A 11 0.37 4.03 -4.13
CA LEU A 11 1.00 5.21 -4.71
C LEU A 11 0.33 5.58 -6.03
N VAL A 12 -0.04 6.85 -6.18
CA VAL A 12 -0.67 7.38 -7.39
C VAL A 12 0.06 8.63 -7.88
N THR A 13 0.69 8.50 -9.05
CA THR A 13 1.45 9.57 -9.73
C THR A 13 0.74 10.11 -10.97
N GLY A 14 -0.59 9.87 -11.07
CA GLY A 14 -1.48 10.37 -12.14
C GLY A 14 -1.83 9.33 -13.20
N GLY A 15 -2.54 9.74 -14.27
CA GLY A 15 -2.72 8.98 -15.51
C GLY A 15 -3.10 7.49 -15.34
N PRO A 16 -2.26 6.54 -15.81
CA PRO A 16 -2.52 5.10 -15.67
C PRO A 16 -2.64 4.62 -14.22
N TRP A 17 -1.84 5.16 -13.30
CA TRP A 17 -1.85 4.77 -11.87
C TRP A 17 -3.13 5.17 -11.18
N LEU A 18 -3.74 6.29 -11.58
CA LEU A 18 -5.08 6.67 -11.13
C LEU A 18 -6.11 5.60 -11.51
N ARG A 19 -6.14 5.18 -12.77
CA ARG A 19 -7.07 4.11 -13.22
C ARG A 19 -6.82 2.81 -12.49
N GLY A 20 -5.55 2.48 -12.25
CA GLY A 20 -5.15 1.35 -11.43
C GLY A 20 -5.76 1.44 -10.03
N ALA A 21 -5.53 2.53 -9.30
CA ALA A 21 -6.04 2.72 -7.94
C ALA A 21 -7.58 2.69 -7.86
N LEU A 22 -8.28 3.26 -8.85
CA LEU A 22 -9.73 3.15 -8.96
C LEU A 22 -10.18 1.69 -9.17
N THR A 23 -9.47 0.95 -10.01
CA THR A 23 -9.74 -0.48 -10.26
C THR A 23 -9.46 -1.32 -9.01
N LEU A 24 -8.35 -1.06 -8.31
CA LEU A 24 -8.00 -1.69 -7.05
C LEU A 24 -9.10 -1.48 -6.01
N ALA A 25 -9.60 -0.25 -5.83
CA ALA A 25 -10.72 0.02 -4.92
C ALA A 25 -11.98 -0.78 -5.24
N CYS A 26 -12.30 -0.98 -6.52
CA CYS A 26 -13.43 -1.80 -6.94
C CYS A 26 -13.24 -3.30 -6.63
N SER A 27 -11.99 -3.77 -6.56
CA SER A 27 -11.67 -5.17 -6.22
C SER A 27 -11.66 -5.44 -4.71
N LEU A 28 -11.66 -4.39 -3.89
CA LEU A 28 -11.67 -4.48 -2.43
C LEU A 28 -13.10 -4.60 -1.89
N PRO A 29 -13.28 -5.19 -0.70
CA PRO A 29 -14.60 -5.31 -0.09
C PRO A 29 -15.18 -3.92 0.25
N PRO A 30 -16.51 -3.73 0.14
CA PRO A 30 -17.16 -2.44 0.40
C PRO A 30 -17.16 -2.07 1.89
N HIS A 31 -17.20 -3.08 2.77
CA HIS A 31 -17.08 -2.92 4.22
C HIS A 31 -15.70 -3.43 4.64
N ARG A 32 -14.97 -2.61 5.40
CA ARG A 32 -13.59 -2.86 5.78
C ARG A 32 -13.27 -2.13 7.09
N GLU A 33 -12.41 -2.75 7.90
CA GLU A 33 -11.98 -2.23 9.22
C GLU A 33 -10.67 -1.41 9.13
N TYR A 34 -10.15 -1.20 7.91
CA TYR A 34 -8.92 -0.46 7.61
C TYR A 34 -9.19 0.78 6.74
N ASP A 35 -8.36 1.80 6.91
CA ASP A 35 -8.41 3.02 6.10
C ASP A 35 -7.79 2.77 4.70
N LEU A 36 -8.35 3.38 3.65
CA LEU A 36 -7.75 3.41 2.32
C LEU A 36 -7.02 4.72 2.08
N LEU A 37 -5.71 4.66 1.87
CA LEU A 37 -4.87 5.83 1.71
C LEU A 37 -4.10 5.76 0.39
N ALA A 38 -4.09 6.86 -0.36
CA ALA A 38 -3.31 6.98 -1.58
C ALA A 38 -2.24 8.06 -1.39
N LEU A 39 -0.98 7.69 -1.59
CA LEU A 39 0.13 8.64 -1.68
C LEU A 39 -0.01 9.37 -3.02
N CYS A 40 -0.50 10.60 -2.99
CA CYS A 40 -0.88 11.35 -4.18
C CYS A 40 0.13 12.47 -4.45
N GLU A 41 0.71 12.51 -5.65
CA GLU A 41 1.54 13.63 -6.12
C GLU A 41 0.83 14.35 -7.27
N ASN A 42 0.77 15.69 -7.22
CA ASN A 42 0.32 16.56 -8.32
C ASN A 42 -1.04 16.19 -8.97
N MET A 43 -2.00 15.67 -8.20
CA MET A 43 -3.36 15.39 -8.68
C MET A 43 -4.23 16.64 -8.71
N THR A 44 -5.04 16.75 -9.77
CA THR A 44 -6.11 17.76 -9.91
C THR A 44 -7.26 17.51 -8.93
N ASP A 45 -8.11 18.52 -8.71
CA ASP A 45 -9.25 18.41 -7.81
C ASP A 45 -10.28 17.37 -8.26
N ASP A 46 -10.52 17.27 -9.58
CA ASP A 46 -11.42 16.25 -10.15
C ASP A 46 -10.89 14.84 -9.90
N GLU A 47 -9.59 14.62 -10.09
CA GLU A 47 -8.98 13.31 -9.82
C GLU A 47 -9.01 12.96 -8.32
N ARG A 48 -8.82 13.95 -7.44
CA ARG A 48 -8.99 13.77 -5.99
C ARG A 48 -10.43 13.45 -5.63
N GLY A 49 -11.40 14.08 -6.30
CA GLY A 49 -12.82 13.79 -6.16
C GLY A 49 -13.16 12.35 -6.56
N ALA A 50 -12.62 11.87 -7.68
CA ALA A 50 -12.78 10.49 -8.12
C ALA A 50 -12.19 9.49 -7.10
N MET A 51 -10.99 9.75 -6.59
CA MET A 51 -10.37 8.93 -5.55
C MET A 51 -11.22 8.86 -4.28
N ALA A 52 -11.71 10.00 -3.81
CA ALA A 52 -12.57 10.08 -2.63
C ALA A 52 -13.89 9.32 -2.83
N ALA A 53 -14.49 9.40 -4.01
CA ALA A 53 -15.71 8.66 -4.35
C ALA A 53 -15.50 7.14 -4.35
N SER A 54 -14.28 6.67 -4.66
CA SER A 54 -13.88 5.25 -4.54
C SER A 54 -13.42 4.86 -3.13
N GLY A 55 -13.49 5.78 -2.17
CA GLY A 55 -13.15 5.56 -0.76
C GLY A 55 -11.67 5.76 -0.42
N TRP A 56 -10.84 6.21 -1.36
CA TRP A 56 -9.44 6.58 -1.08
C TRP A 56 -9.34 7.96 -0.43
N THR A 57 -8.46 8.09 0.55
CA THR A 57 -8.01 9.39 1.04
C THR A 57 -6.65 9.71 0.46
N CYS A 58 -6.55 10.76 -0.36
CA CYS A 58 -5.26 11.24 -0.84
C CYS A 58 -4.47 11.90 0.28
N VAL A 59 -3.26 11.41 0.52
CA VAL A 59 -2.29 11.99 1.44
C VAL A 59 -1.06 12.44 0.65
N ALA A 60 -0.55 13.62 0.95
CA ALA A 60 0.72 14.06 0.40
C ALA A 60 1.86 13.29 1.10
N PRO A 61 2.82 12.70 0.37
CA PRO A 61 3.98 12.10 1.01
C PRO A 61 4.70 13.14 1.85
N GLN A 62 4.97 12.83 3.13
CA GLN A 62 5.74 13.72 3.98
C GLN A 62 7.19 13.74 3.52
N THR A 63 7.91 14.81 3.89
CA THR A 63 9.34 14.99 3.58
C THR A 63 10.10 13.68 3.72
N PHE A 64 10.72 13.29 2.62
CA PHE A 64 11.44 12.03 2.50
C PHE A 64 12.42 11.83 3.64
N ILE A 65 12.64 10.55 3.99
CA ILE A 65 13.87 10.15 4.65
C ILE A 65 15.00 10.75 3.81
N ALA A 66 15.65 11.78 4.35
CA ALA A 66 16.64 12.54 3.60
C ALA A 66 17.68 11.53 3.14
N ASN A 67 17.81 11.35 1.81
CA ASN A 67 18.72 10.37 1.28
C ASN A 67 20.13 10.73 1.80
N PRO A 68 20.76 9.88 2.64
CA PRO A 68 22.07 10.17 3.20
C PRO A 68 23.14 10.25 2.10
N HIS A 69 22.86 9.71 0.91
CA HIS A 69 23.64 9.89 -0.30
C HIS A 69 23.10 11.08 -1.13
N LYS A 70 23.52 12.29 -0.75
CA LYS A 70 23.33 13.50 -1.59
C LYS A 70 23.95 13.24 -2.97
N GLY A 71 23.12 13.16 -4.01
CA GLY A 71 23.55 12.92 -5.40
C GLY A 71 22.97 11.67 -6.05
N SER A 72 22.09 10.94 -5.36
CA SER A 72 21.52 9.72 -5.90
C SER A 72 20.42 9.97 -6.95
N PRO A 73 20.41 9.22 -8.07
CA PRO A 73 19.45 9.40 -9.19
C PRO A 73 18.06 8.79 -8.92
N TRP A 74 17.74 8.40 -7.68
CA TRP A 74 16.47 7.74 -7.38
C TRP A 74 15.32 8.73 -7.51
N LYS A 75 14.42 8.40 -8.43
CA LYS A 75 13.22 9.18 -8.72
C LYS A 75 12.30 9.31 -7.48
N TRP A 76 11.52 10.38 -7.43
CA TRP A 76 10.58 10.69 -6.35
C TRP A 76 9.70 9.48 -5.97
N GLU A 77 9.25 8.70 -6.96
CA GLU A 77 8.30 7.61 -6.73
C GLU A 77 8.89 6.53 -5.81
N PHE A 78 10.18 6.22 -5.94
CA PHE A 78 10.84 5.24 -5.08
C PHE A 78 10.87 5.68 -3.63
N GLN A 79 11.12 6.97 -3.39
CA GLN A 79 11.16 7.52 -2.04
C GLN A 79 9.74 7.63 -1.46
N ALA A 80 8.75 7.95 -2.29
CA ALA A 80 7.35 7.99 -1.88
C ALA A 80 6.86 6.60 -1.45
N LYS A 81 7.28 5.52 -2.14
CA LYS A 81 6.98 4.13 -1.72
C LYS A 81 7.54 3.75 -0.34
N LEU A 82 8.47 4.52 0.23
CA LEU A 82 9.00 4.30 1.59
C LEU A 82 8.18 5.03 2.68
N GLN A 83 7.27 5.93 2.30
CA GLN A 83 6.41 6.64 3.25
C GLN A 83 5.61 5.72 4.20
N PRO A 84 5.10 4.55 3.78
CA PRO A 84 4.41 3.61 4.67
C PRO A 84 5.18 3.27 5.96
N PHE A 85 6.52 3.21 5.90
CA PHE A 85 7.36 2.93 7.08
C PHE A 85 7.29 4.03 8.15
N ASN A 86 6.91 5.25 7.78
CA ASN A 86 6.79 6.38 8.72
C ASN A 86 5.34 6.58 9.23
N MET A 87 4.39 5.74 8.81
CA MET A 87 2.97 5.84 9.18
C MET A 87 2.69 5.22 10.56
N THR A 88 3.48 5.64 11.56
CA THR A 88 3.54 5.08 12.93
C THR A 88 2.27 5.26 13.76
N SER A 89 1.30 6.06 13.28
CA SER A 89 -0.03 6.16 13.87
C SER A 89 -0.91 4.95 13.56
N TYR A 90 -0.57 4.17 12.53
CA TYR A 90 -1.24 2.93 12.18
C TYR A 90 -0.53 1.76 12.84
N ARG A 91 -1.31 0.76 13.25
CA ARG A 91 -0.78 -0.48 13.83
C ARG A 91 -0.16 -1.35 12.74
N ARG A 92 -0.86 -1.51 11.62
CA ARG A 92 -0.39 -2.23 10.44
C ARG A 92 -0.67 -1.43 9.19
N VAL A 93 0.27 -1.49 8.25
CA VAL A 93 0.14 -0.89 6.93
C VAL A 93 0.39 -1.96 5.89
N LEU A 94 -0.61 -2.24 5.05
CA LEU A 94 -0.46 -3.08 3.88
C LEU A 94 -0.26 -2.18 2.67
N TYR A 95 0.88 -2.29 1.99
CA TYR A 95 1.14 -1.55 0.76
C TYR A 95 0.81 -2.43 -0.45
N LEU A 96 -0.02 -1.92 -1.36
CA LEU A 96 -0.29 -2.53 -2.66
C LEU A 96 -0.03 -1.49 -3.77
N ASP A 97 0.74 -1.88 -4.78
CA ASP A 97 0.87 -1.04 -5.97
C ASP A 97 -0.47 -0.88 -6.68
N SER A 98 -0.67 0.28 -7.31
CA SER A 98 -1.95 0.65 -7.92
C SER A 98 -2.34 -0.24 -9.11
N ASP A 99 -1.38 -0.99 -9.67
CA ASP A 99 -1.59 -1.93 -10.77
C ASP A 99 -1.91 -3.36 -10.30
N ILE A 100 -2.13 -3.55 -8.99
CA ILE A 100 -2.61 -4.80 -8.42
C ILE A 100 -4.15 -4.85 -8.46
N ILE A 101 -4.70 -6.05 -8.68
CA ILE A 101 -6.12 -6.36 -8.50
C ILE A 101 -6.23 -7.47 -7.45
N VAL A 102 -7.17 -7.30 -6.51
CA VAL A 102 -7.47 -8.31 -5.50
C VAL A 102 -8.57 -9.22 -6.01
N ASN A 103 -8.21 -10.48 -6.33
CA ASN A 103 -9.19 -11.47 -6.82
C ASN A 103 -9.95 -12.17 -5.67
N ASP A 104 -9.35 -12.24 -4.49
CA ASP A 104 -9.97 -12.78 -3.27
C ASP A 104 -9.82 -11.76 -2.13
N PRO A 105 -10.88 -10.99 -1.83
CA PRO A 105 -10.89 -10.01 -0.75
C PRO A 105 -10.49 -10.57 0.62
N SER A 106 -10.77 -11.84 0.90
CA SER A 106 -10.47 -12.44 2.21
C SER A 106 -8.96 -12.52 2.49
N GLY A 107 -8.13 -12.62 1.44
CA GLY A 107 -6.67 -12.60 1.56
C GLY A 107 -6.13 -11.29 2.14
N ILE A 108 -6.84 -10.16 1.95
CA ILE A 108 -6.45 -8.87 2.53
C ILE A 108 -6.69 -8.86 4.04
N ASP A 109 -7.82 -9.39 4.49
CA ASP A 109 -8.14 -9.47 5.92
C ASP A 109 -7.18 -10.44 6.64
N GLU A 110 -6.81 -11.55 5.98
CA GLU A 110 -5.79 -12.47 6.49
C GLU A 110 -4.42 -11.79 6.64
N LEU A 111 -4.00 -10.98 5.67
CA LEU A 111 -2.76 -10.19 5.74
C LEU A 111 -2.75 -9.25 6.96
N PHE A 112 -3.87 -8.58 7.23
CA PHE A 112 -4.02 -7.77 8.43
C PHE A 112 -4.15 -8.59 9.71
N GLY A 113 -4.42 -9.89 9.63
CA GLY A 113 -4.49 -10.84 10.74
C GLY A 113 -3.17 -11.50 11.11
N LEU A 114 -2.14 -11.43 10.25
CA LEU A 114 -0.83 -12.06 10.50
C LEU A 114 -0.22 -11.60 11.84
N PRO A 115 0.56 -12.46 12.53
CA PRO A 115 1.26 -12.04 13.74
C PRO A 115 2.26 -10.92 13.45
N ASP A 116 2.56 -10.10 14.46
CA ASP A 116 3.57 -9.06 14.31
C ASP A 116 4.93 -9.70 14.00
N ILE A 117 5.62 -9.10 13.04
CA ILE A 117 6.94 -9.54 12.63
C ILE A 117 7.95 -9.08 13.71
N PRO A 118 8.84 -9.96 14.20
CA PRO A 118 9.89 -9.54 15.11
C PRO A 118 10.74 -8.40 14.50
N PRO A 119 11.28 -7.47 15.31
CA PRO A 119 12.18 -6.44 14.79
C PRO A 119 13.32 -7.06 13.97
N GLY A 120 13.55 -6.52 12.77
CA GLY A 120 14.59 -7.01 11.84
C GLY A 120 14.11 -7.96 10.74
N PHE A 121 12.83 -8.31 10.70
CA PHE A 121 12.25 -9.21 9.70
C PHE A 121 11.22 -8.49 8.82
N VAL A 122 10.97 -9.00 7.60
CA VAL A 122 9.97 -8.48 6.64
C VAL A 122 9.19 -9.66 6.06
N TYR A 123 7.86 -9.54 5.91
CA TYR A 123 7.06 -10.48 5.12
C TYR A 123 7.20 -10.10 3.64
N GLY A 124 7.80 -10.99 2.85
CA GLY A 124 7.78 -10.92 1.40
C GLY A 124 6.78 -11.92 0.85
N VAL A 125 5.84 -11.47 0.03
CA VAL A 125 5.02 -12.37 -0.80
C VAL A 125 5.77 -12.55 -2.12
N ARG A 126 5.93 -13.80 -2.56
CA ARG A 126 6.43 -14.04 -3.92
C ARG A 126 5.33 -13.66 -4.90
N ASP A 127 5.68 -12.93 -5.95
CA ASP A 127 4.79 -12.75 -7.09
C ASP A 127 4.47 -14.15 -7.67
N CYS A 128 3.30 -14.68 -7.32
CA CYS A 128 2.82 -15.96 -7.84
C CYS A 128 2.28 -15.73 -9.26
N VAL A 129 3.16 -15.55 -10.24
CA VAL A 129 2.78 -15.20 -11.64
C VAL A 129 2.17 -16.38 -12.41
N ALA A 130 2.07 -17.58 -11.82
CA ALA A 130 1.53 -18.77 -12.49
C ALA A 130 0.64 -19.64 -11.58
N PRO A 131 -0.44 -20.25 -12.13
CA PRO A 131 -1.27 -21.21 -11.39
C PRO A 131 -0.42 -22.38 -10.85
N GLY A 132 -0.51 -22.66 -9.55
CA GLY A 132 0.21 -23.75 -8.88
C GLY A 132 1.63 -23.41 -8.39
N ALA A 133 2.11 -22.17 -8.56
CA ALA A 133 3.45 -21.76 -8.12
C ALA A 133 3.59 -21.55 -6.60
N CYS A 134 2.48 -21.49 -5.87
CA CYS A 134 2.48 -21.18 -4.43
C CYS A 134 1.87 -22.35 -3.64
N GLY A 135 2.72 -23.32 -3.33
CA GLY A 135 2.37 -24.51 -2.51
C GLY A 135 2.37 -24.27 -1.00
N SER A 136 2.84 -23.11 -0.53
CA SER A 136 2.69 -22.64 0.85
C SER A 136 2.70 -21.11 0.86
N LEU A 137 1.62 -20.50 1.36
CA LEU A 137 1.34 -19.06 1.20
C LEU A 137 2.32 -18.11 1.92
N TRP A 138 3.14 -18.59 2.86
CA TRP A 138 3.93 -17.70 3.73
C TRP A 138 5.28 -18.32 4.08
N SER A 139 6.39 -17.60 3.84
CA SER A 139 7.71 -17.94 4.37
C SER A 139 8.39 -16.69 4.90
N ALA A 140 8.79 -16.70 6.17
CA ALA A 140 9.69 -15.69 6.72
C ALA A 140 11.13 -16.00 6.27
N SER A 141 11.88 -14.96 5.89
CA SER A 141 13.28 -15.07 5.49
C SER A 141 14.12 -14.13 6.35
N GLU A 142 15.26 -14.60 6.85
CA GLU A 142 16.28 -13.78 7.51
C GLU A 142 17.15 -13.04 6.48
N PHE A 143 17.68 -11.88 6.84
CA PHE A 143 18.75 -11.17 6.12
C PHE A 143 20.10 -11.44 6.76
#